data_AF-A0A9W9EDI9-F1
#
_entry.id   AF-A0A9W9EDI9-F1
#
_cell.length_a   1.000
_cell.length_b   1.000
_cell.length_c   1.000
_cell.angle_alpha   90.00
_cell.angle_beta   90.00
_cell.angle_gamma   90.00
#
_symmetry.space_group_name_H-M   'P 1'
#
loop_
_entity.id
_entity.type
_entity.pdbx_description
1 polymer ?
#
loop_
_entity_poly.entity_id
_entity_poly.type
_entity_poly.pdbx_seq_one_letter_code
_entity_poly.pdbx_strand_id
1 'polypeptide(L)'
;METHPEQSANLSLEDIRHKIRAYRSIGHFAEATLLIEQLPQDVRYSRGVAIEAVQLYLAQGQYRLATDICNNVPGPSSAEIESESFPFSNHDEDVVAFELLRVLTLRVVRFSKVKTALEIAQRFGSAWNLGMIVSITI
;
A
#
# COMPACT_ATOMS: atom_id res chain seq x y z
N MET A 1 -26.70 -36.58 -5.18
CA MET A 1 -25.69 -35.89 -6.01
C MET A 1 -26.02 -34.42 -5.90
N GLU A 2 -25.14 -33.68 -5.21
CA GLU A 2 -25.06 -32.20 -5.12
C GLU A 2 -26.29 -31.49 -4.50
N THR A 3 -26.13 -30.47 -3.65
CA THR A 3 -25.24 -29.33 -3.74
C THR A 3 -24.77 -28.83 -2.36
N HIS A 4 -23.47 -28.59 -2.22
CA HIS A 4 -22.91 -27.70 -1.21
C HIS A 4 -23.26 -26.26 -1.57
N PRO A 5 -23.74 -25.41 -0.64
CA PRO A 5 -23.59 -23.98 -0.81
C PRO A 5 -22.22 -23.63 -0.22
N GLU A 6 -21.20 -23.55 -1.07
CA GLU A 6 -20.05 -22.71 -0.77
C GLU A 6 -20.58 -21.28 -0.62
N GLN A 7 -20.75 -20.85 0.63
CA GLN A 7 -20.88 -19.44 0.97
C GLN A 7 -19.55 -18.77 0.65
N SER A 8 -19.34 -18.43 -0.62
CA SER A 8 -18.50 -17.32 -1.01
C SER A 8 -19.14 -16.07 -0.41
N ALA A 9 -18.82 -15.79 0.85
CA ALA A 9 -19.06 -14.48 1.43
C ALA A 9 -18.23 -13.52 0.57
N ASN A 10 -18.92 -12.75 -0.28
CA ASN A 10 -18.34 -11.60 -0.97
C ASN A 10 -17.90 -10.60 0.10
N LEU A 11 -16.74 -10.85 0.72
CA LEU A 11 -16.09 -9.92 1.63
C LEU A 11 -15.79 -8.66 0.83
N SER A 12 -16.25 -7.52 1.33
CA SER A 12 -15.96 -6.25 0.69
C SER A 12 -14.44 -6.00 0.75
N LEU A 13 -13.91 -5.17 -0.15
CA LEU A 13 -12.49 -4.78 -0.12
C LEU A 13 -12.10 -4.19 1.24
N GLU A 14 -13.01 -3.45 1.89
CA GLU A 14 -12.80 -2.91 3.23
C GLU A 14 -12.71 -4.00 4.30
N ASP A 15 -13.54 -5.04 4.24
CA ASP A 15 -13.45 -6.16 5.19
C ASP A 15 -12.11 -6.89 5.05
N ILE A 16 -11.64 -7.08 3.82
CA ILE A 16 -10.35 -7.71 3.53
C ILE A 16 -9.20 -6.85 4.09
N ARG A 17 -9.21 -5.54 3.82
CA ARG A 17 -8.23 -4.60 4.37
C ARG A 17 -8.21 -4.64 5.90
N HIS A 18 -9.39 -4.55 6.50
CA HIS A 18 -9.55 -4.56 7.95
C HIS A 18 -9.00 -5.86 8.56
N LYS A 19 -9.28 -7.00 7.94
CA LYS A 19 -8.83 -8.30 8.41
C LYS A 19 -7.31 -8.47 8.30
N ILE A 20 -6.69 -8.06 7.19
CA ILE A 20 -5.23 -8.07 7.03
C ILE A 20 -4.57 -7.17 8.08
N ARG A 21 -5.11 -5.95 8.26
CA ARG A 21 -4.63 -5.00 9.26
C ARG A 21 -4.73 -5.57 10.67
N ALA A 22 -5.86 -6.20 11.01
CA ALA A 22 -6.07 -6.84 12.30
C ALA A 22 -5.03 -7.93 12.54
N TYR A 23 -4.85 -8.88 11.62
CA TYR A 23 -3.84 -9.93 11.74
C TYR A 23 -2.42 -9.38 11.91
N ARG A 24 -2.05 -8.36 11.13
CA ARG A 24 -0.75 -7.70 11.26
C ARG A 24 -0.56 -7.07 12.65
N SER A 25 -1.58 -6.39 13.17
CA SER A 25 -1.50 -5.68 14.47
C SER A 25 -1.30 -6.62 15.67
N ILE A 26 -1.75 -7.87 15.56
CA ILE A 26 -1.60 -8.90 16.61
C ILE A 26 -0.45 -9.89 16.32
N GLY A 27 0.31 -9.68 15.25
CA GLY A 27 1.46 -10.52 14.88
C GLY A 27 1.11 -11.86 14.20
N HIS A 28 -0.14 -12.04 13.76
CA HIS A 28 -0.61 -13.23 13.02
C HIS A 28 -0.20 -13.15 11.55
N PHE A 29 1.10 -13.14 11.31
CA PHE A 29 1.66 -12.87 9.99
C PHE A 29 1.42 -13.99 8.98
N ALA A 30 1.46 -15.25 9.42
CA ALA A 30 1.24 -16.40 8.55
C ALA A 30 -0.19 -16.45 8.02
N GLU A 31 -1.17 -16.18 8.88
CA GLU A 31 -2.59 -16.11 8.53
C GLU A 31 -2.89 -14.95 7.58
N ALA A 32 -2.26 -13.80 7.80
CA ALA A 32 -2.38 -12.66 6.90
C ALA A 32 -1.79 -12.97 5.51
N THR A 33 -0.62 -13.61 5.45
CA THR A 33 0.01 -14.01 4.19
C THR A 33 -0.86 -15.03 3.44
N LEU A 34 -1.34 -16.06 4.14
CA LEU A 34 -2.22 -17.07 3.55
C LEU A 34 -3.51 -16.43 3.00
N LEU A 35 -4.12 -15.50 3.75
CA LEU A 35 -5.28 -14.76 3.29
C LEU A 35 -4.99 -14.03 1.98
N ILE A 36 -3.89 -13.28 1.89
CA ILE A 36 -3.51 -12.52 0.69
C ILE A 36 -3.27 -13.46 -0.52
N GLU A 37 -2.61 -14.59 -0.30
CA GLU A 37 -2.31 -15.58 -1.34
C GLU A 37 -3.57 -16.27 -1.90
N GLN A 38 -4.63 -16.35 -1.11
CA GLN A 38 -5.93 -16.88 -1.51
C GLN A 38 -6.83 -15.86 -2.22
N LEU A 39 -6.51 -14.57 -2.13
CA LEU A 39 -7.30 -13.54 -2.81
C LEU A 39 -7.16 -13.63 -4.33
N PRO A 40 -8.25 -13.39 -5.09
CA PRO A 40 -8.19 -13.14 -6.52
C PRO A 40 -7.19 -12.02 -6.88
N GLN A 41 -6.62 -12.11 -8.08
CA GLN A 41 -5.55 -11.20 -8.51
C GLN A 41 -5.99 -9.73 -8.53
N ASP A 42 -7.19 -9.47 -9.03
CA ASP A 42 -7.83 -8.15 -9.09
C ASP A 42 -8.06 -7.55 -7.70
N VAL A 43 -8.42 -8.39 -6.73
CA VAL A 43 -8.59 -7.98 -5.33
C VAL A 43 -7.25 -7.71 -4.66
N ARG A 44 -6.28 -8.61 -4.84
CA ARG A 44 -4.92 -8.51 -4.27
C ARG A 44 -4.20 -7.24 -4.73
N TYR A 45 -4.40 -6.87 -5.99
CA TYR A 45 -3.77 -5.69 -6.59
C TYR A 45 -4.65 -4.45 -6.60
N SER A 46 -5.79 -4.48 -5.89
CA SER A 46 -6.50 -3.26 -5.52
C SER A 46 -5.64 -2.45 -4.54
N ARG A 47 -5.57 -1.12 -4.71
CA ARG A 47 -4.62 -0.27 -3.96
C ARG A 47 -4.73 -0.42 -2.45
N GLY A 48 -5.94 -0.38 -1.90
CA GLY A 48 -6.16 -0.50 -0.46
C GLY A 48 -5.66 -1.83 0.12
N VAL A 49 -5.89 -2.95 -0.58
CA VAL A 49 -5.40 -4.28 -0.16
C VAL A 49 -3.88 -4.38 -0.37
N ALA A 50 -3.37 -3.85 -1.47
CA ALA A 50 -1.96 -3.85 -1.79
C ALA A 50 -1.13 -3.07 -0.77
N ILE A 51 -1.64 -1.95 -0.25
CA ILE A 51 -1.01 -1.20 0.86
C ILE A 51 -0.80 -2.11 2.07
N GLU A 52 -1.86 -2.80 2.52
CA GLU A 52 -1.78 -3.66 3.71
C GLU A 52 -0.86 -4.86 3.46
N ALA A 53 -0.88 -5.45 2.26
CA ALA A 53 0.01 -6.54 1.86
C ALA A 53 1.48 -6.11 1.85
N VAL A 54 1.81 -4.96 1.26
CA VAL A 54 3.17 -4.42 1.26
C VAL A 54 3.66 -4.16 2.67
N GLN A 55 2.84 -3.51 3.51
CA GLN A 55 3.21 -3.24 4.90
C GLN A 55 3.43 -4.54 5.71
N LEU A 56 2.61 -5.56 5.48
CA LEU A 56 2.76 -6.88 6.09
C LEU A 56 4.09 -7.53 5.67
N TYR A 57 4.39 -7.60 4.38
CA TYR A 57 5.61 -8.23 3.87
C TYR A 57 6.87 -7.49 4.31
N LEU A 58 6.84 -6.16 4.37
CA LEU A 58 7.94 -5.37 4.91
C LEU A 58 8.18 -5.67 6.40
N ALA A 59 7.13 -5.78 7.20
CA ALA A 59 7.24 -6.14 8.62
C ALA A 59 7.87 -7.53 8.84
N GLN A 60 7.66 -8.46 7.89
CA GLN A 60 8.27 -9.80 7.90
C GLN A 60 9.66 -9.86 7.26
N GLY A 61 10.18 -8.75 6.71
CA GLY A 61 11.43 -8.73 5.94
C GLY A 61 11.35 -9.42 4.56
N GLN A 62 10.14 -9.65 4.05
CA GLN A 62 9.88 -10.32 2.77
C GLN A 62 9.87 -9.32 1.60
N TYR A 63 11.00 -8.65 1.37
CA TYR A 63 11.13 -7.57 0.38
C TYR A 63 10.79 -7.97 -1.06
N ARG A 64 11.04 -9.24 -1.43
CA ARG A 64 10.71 -9.76 -2.76
C ARG A 64 9.21 -9.77 -3.00
N LEU A 65 8.43 -10.25 -2.03
CA LEU A 65 6.96 -10.28 -2.12
C LEU A 65 6.38 -8.88 -2.11
N ALA A 66 6.90 -7.98 -1.27
CA ALA A 66 6.51 -6.57 -1.28
C ALA A 66 6.76 -5.91 -2.65
N THR A 67 7.91 -6.20 -3.27
CA THR A 67 8.28 -5.74 -4.62
C THR A 67 7.35 -6.31 -5.68
N ASP A 68 6.99 -7.58 -5.59
CA ASP A 68 6.07 -8.22 -6.53
C ASP A 68 4.68 -7.57 -6.48
N ILE A 69 4.12 -7.29 -5.29
CA ILE A 69 2.88 -6.52 -5.17
C ILE A 69 3.02 -5.14 -5.86
N CYS A 70 4.11 -4.42 -5.53
CA CYS A 70 4.39 -3.09 -6.08
C CYS A 70 4.49 -3.06 -7.62
N ASN A 71 4.93 -4.14 -8.25
CA ASN A 71 5.07 -4.21 -9.71
C ASN A 71 3.76 -4.55 -10.42
N ASN A 72 2.79 -5.15 -9.72
CA ASN A 72 1.56 -5.65 -10.32
C ASN A 72 0.32 -4.77 -10.07
N VAL A 73 0.40 -3.80 -9.16
CA VAL A 73 -0.69 -2.82 -8.98
C VAL A 73 -0.73 -1.85 -10.17
N PRO A 74 -1.89 -1.72 -10.85
CA PRO A 74 -2.03 -0.80 -11.98
C PRO A 74 -1.95 0.64 -11.50
N GLY A 75 -1.00 1.40 -12.05
CA GLY A 75 -0.73 2.77 -11.65
C GLY A 75 0.42 3.39 -12.43
N PRO A 76 0.68 4.69 -12.23
CA PRO A 76 1.72 5.39 -12.93
C PRO A 76 3.08 4.75 -12.62
N SER A 77 3.96 4.69 -13.62
CA SER A 77 5.26 4.07 -13.43
C SER A 77 6.14 4.94 -12.51
N SER A 78 7.11 4.32 -11.84
CA SER A 78 8.12 5.03 -11.04
C SER A 78 8.84 6.14 -11.82
N ALA A 79 8.89 6.05 -13.15
CA ALA A 79 9.48 7.04 -14.05
C ALA A 79 8.55 8.24 -14.29
N GLU A 80 7.24 8.04 -14.27
CA GLU A 80 6.24 9.10 -14.41
C GLU A 80 6.19 9.97 -13.16
N ILE A 81 6.39 9.38 -11.98
CA ILE A 81 6.43 10.07 -10.67
C ILE A 81 7.67 10.97 -10.53
N GLU A 82 8.77 10.64 -11.22
CA GLU A 82 9.99 11.47 -11.24
C GLU A 82 9.86 12.70 -12.14
N SER A 83 8.83 12.76 -12.99
CA SER A 83 8.57 13.93 -13.81
C SER A 83 8.10 15.09 -12.93
N GLU A 84 8.71 16.28 -13.11
CA GLU A 84 8.29 17.51 -12.42
C GLU A 84 6.82 17.89 -12.69
N SER A 85 6.25 17.33 -13.76
CA SER A 85 4.90 17.58 -14.22
C SER A 85 3.88 16.55 -13.75
N PHE A 86 4.24 15.58 -12.88
CA PHE A 86 3.27 14.59 -12.41
C PHE A 86 2.15 15.28 -11.62
N PRO A 87 0.94 15.40 -12.19
CA PRO A 87 -0.13 16.10 -11.50
C PRO A 87 -0.65 15.13 -10.44
N PHE A 88 -0.47 15.47 -9.16
CA PHE A 88 -1.25 14.88 -8.07
C PHE A 88 -2.71 15.35 -8.16
N SER A 89 -3.32 15.26 -9.34
CA SER A 89 -4.71 15.57 -9.60
C SER A 89 -5.52 14.31 -9.35
N ASN A 90 -5.69 13.97 -8.08
CA ASN A 90 -6.91 13.39 -7.50
C ASN A 90 -6.63 13.05 -6.03
N HIS A 91 -7.52 13.50 -5.16
CA HIS A 91 -7.48 13.36 -3.70
C HIS A 91 -7.76 11.92 -3.23
N ASP A 92 -7.10 10.92 -3.83
CA ASP A 92 -7.21 9.54 -3.39
C ASP A 92 -6.01 9.22 -2.50
N GLU A 93 -6.24 9.26 -1.18
CA GLU A 93 -5.23 8.98 -0.15
C GLU A 93 -4.57 7.62 -0.34
N ASP A 94 -5.30 6.62 -0.85
CA ASP A 94 -4.76 5.28 -1.11
C ASP A 94 -3.79 5.29 -2.32
N VAL A 95 -4.01 6.14 -3.33
CA VAL A 95 -3.04 6.33 -4.43
C VAL A 95 -1.74 6.91 -3.89
N VAL A 96 -1.83 7.96 -3.08
CA VAL A 96 -0.67 8.63 -2.48
C VAL A 96 0.10 7.68 -1.57
N ALA A 97 -0.59 7.00 -0.66
CA ALA A 97 0.02 6.08 0.30
C ALA A 97 0.69 4.90 -0.40
N PHE A 98 0.04 4.35 -1.44
CA PHE A 98 0.62 3.25 -2.20
C PHE A 98 1.88 3.68 -2.95
N GLU A 99 1.88 4.83 -3.62
CA GLU A 99 3.07 5.29 -4.35
C GLU A 99 4.25 5.57 -3.41
N LEU A 100 4.00 6.13 -2.22
CA LEU A 100 5.01 6.26 -1.18
C LEU A 100 5.61 4.90 -0.79
N LEU A 101 4.75 3.92 -0.49
CA LEU A 101 5.19 2.57 -0.14
C LEU A 101 5.95 1.89 -1.28
N ARG A 102 5.50 2.07 -2.51
CA ARG A 102 6.14 1.52 -3.71
C ARG A 102 7.53 2.09 -3.91
N VAL A 103 7.67 3.41 -3.83
CA VAL A 103 8.97 4.08 -3.93
C VAL A 103 9.89 3.61 -2.80
N LEU A 104 9.41 3.53 -1.57
CA LEU A 104 10.18 3.04 -0.42
C LEU A 104 10.62 1.59 -0.66
N THR A 105 9.70 0.71 -1.03
CA THR A 105 9.96 -0.73 -1.24
C THR A 105 10.95 -0.98 -2.37
N LEU A 106 10.76 -0.33 -3.52
CA LEU A 106 11.61 -0.53 -4.69
C LEU A 106 12.98 0.15 -4.57
N ARG A 107 13.13 1.16 -3.70
CA ARG A 107 14.34 2.01 -3.66
C ARG A 107 15.14 1.96 -2.35
N VAL A 108 14.52 1.65 -1.21
CA VAL A 108 15.21 1.64 0.11
C VAL A 108 16.09 0.42 0.30
N VAL A 109 16.01 -0.59 -0.57
CA VAL A 109 16.97 -1.71 -0.58
C VAL A 109 18.40 -1.26 -0.97
N ARG A 110 18.61 0.02 -1.32
CA ARG A 110 19.94 0.65 -1.46
C ARG A 110 19.98 1.96 -0.66
N PHE A 111 20.87 2.03 0.33
CA PHE A 111 21.09 3.18 1.24
C PHE A 111 21.25 4.54 0.50
N SER A 112 21.65 4.53 -0.77
CA SER A 112 21.84 5.73 -1.59
C SER A 112 20.56 6.45 -2.01
N LYS A 113 19.36 5.92 -1.75
CA LYS A 113 18.08 6.51 -2.21
C LYS A 113 17.10 6.93 -1.10
N VAL A 114 17.54 6.95 0.16
CA VAL A 114 16.77 7.49 1.30
C VAL A 114 16.39 8.96 1.06
N LYS A 115 17.27 9.74 0.43
CA LYS A 115 17.02 11.15 0.08
C LYS A 115 15.80 11.32 -0.83
N THR A 116 15.67 10.51 -1.87
CA THR A 116 14.53 10.57 -2.81
C THR A 116 13.21 10.21 -2.14
N ALA A 117 13.22 9.19 -1.27
CA ALA A 117 12.05 8.87 -0.48
C ALA A 117 11.63 10.02 0.44
N LEU A 118 12.62 10.70 1.05
CA LEU A 118 12.40 11.87 1.90
C LEU A 118 11.83 13.07 1.11
N GLU A 119 12.37 13.34 -0.08
CA GLU A 119 11.92 14.43 -0.96
C GLU A 119 10.47 14.22 -1.41
N ILE A 120 10.09 12.97 -1.72
CA ILE A 120 8.71 12.63 -2.07
C ILE A 120 7.80 12.78 -0.86
N ALA A 121 8.20 12.27 0.31
CA ALA A 121 7.45 12.46 1.56
C ALA A 121 7.27 13.95 1.92
N GLN A 122 8.29 14.79 1.69
CA GLN A 122 8.21 16.25 1.90
C GLN A 122 7.28 16.94 0.91
N ARG A 123 7.30 16.53 -0.36
CA ARG A 123 6.37 17.03 -1.38
C ARG A 123 4.92 16.71 -1.01
N PHE A 124 4.67 15.49 -0.53
CA PHE A 124 3.34 15.10 -0.02
C PHE A 124 2.94 15.88 1.22
N GLY A 125 3.82 15.97 2.22
CA GLY A 125 3.56 16.74 3.43
C GLY A 125 3.24 18.20 3.15
N SER A 126 3.87 18.79 2.13
CA SER A 126 3.58 20.16 1.69
C SER A 126 2.24 20.25 0.96
N ALA A 127 1.92 19.30 0.07
CA ALA A 127 0.65 19.27 -0.67
C ALA A 127 -0.57 19.10 0.27
N TRP A 128 -0.38 18.43 1.40
CA TRP A 128 -1.44 18.19 2.40
C TRP A 128 -1.36 19.11 3.62
N ASN A 129 -0.48 20.12 3.62
CA ASN A 129 -0.29 21.03 4.77
C ASN A 129 -0.02 20.30 6.10
N LEU A 130 0.55 19.09 6.08
CA LEU A 130 0.81 18.30 7.29
C LEU A 130 1.86 18.94 8.23
N GLY A 131 2.62 19.91 7.74
CA GLY A 131 3.57 20.72 8.52
C GLY A 131 2.99 22.04 9.04
N MET A 132 1.76 22.41 8.68
CA MET A 132 1.11 23.59 9.23
C MET A 132 0.53 23.22 10.59
N ILE A 133 1.23 23.62 11.66
CA ILE A 133 0.61 23.75 12.97
C ILE A 133 -0.53 24.75 12.78
N VAL A 134 -1.77 24.26 12.77
CA VAL A 134 -2.93 25.14 12.91
C VAL A 134 -2.78 25.77 14.28
N SER A 135 -2.25 26.99 14.31
CA SER A 135 -2.33 27.85 15.49
C SER A 135 -3.81 28.10 15.75
N ILE A 136 -4.42 27.23 16.54
CA ILE A 136 -5.72 27.50 17.14
C ILE A 136 -5.46 28.62 18.14
N THR A 137 -5.67 29.86 17.69
CA THR A 137 -5.84 30.98 18.60
C THR A 137 -7.15 30.73 19.35
N ILE A 138 -7.03 30.28 20.60
CA ILE A 138 -8.14 30.25 21.58
C ILE A 138 -8.31 31.67 22.11
#